data_AF-A0A2V7X7G7-F1
#
_entry.id   AF-A0A2V7X7G7-F1
#
_cell.length_a   1.000
_cell.length_b   1.000
_cell.length_c   1.000
_cell.angle_alpha   90.00
_cell.angle_beta   90.00
_cell.angle_gamma   90.00
#
_symmetry.space_group_name_H-M   'P 1'
#
loop_
_entity.id
_entity.type
_entity.pdbx_description
1 polymer ?
#
loop_
_entity_poly.entity_id
_entity_poly.type
_entity_poly.pdbx_seq_one_letter_code
_entity_poly.pdbx_strand_id
1 'polypeptide(L)'
;MGQPAARQGDRIVALDTHLVQPPGPTSPVPVPHPFSGIIDGAVSNDVKIGGASAATVDSTATNTPPHIPIGGTFVNPPSNKATIVTGSATVTINGKAAARAGDTAKTCNDPVDLPVGTVVAVGQVLIG
;
A
#
# COMPACT_ATOMS: atom_id res chain seq x y z
N MET A 1 18.76 -13.75 1.40
CA MET A 1 18.23 -14.05 2.74
C MET A 1 16.73 -13.83 2.71
N GLY A 2 15.94 -14.66 3.38
CA GLY A 2 14.48 -14.53 3.37
C GLY A 2 14.01 -13.27 4.10
N GLN A 3 12.95 -12.65 3.60
CA GLN A 3 12.29 -11.49 4.20
C GLN A 3 11.01 -11.95 4.92
N PRO A 4 10.58 -11.27 6.01
CA PRO A 4 9.30 -11.55 6.64
C PRO A 4 8.16 -11.56 5.63
N ALA A 5 7.38 -12.64 5.62
CA ALA A 5 6.25 -12.76 4.72
C ALA A 5 5.10 -11.85 5.18
N ALA A 6 4.51 -11.14 4.23
CA ALA A 6 3.43 -10.21 4.49
C ALA A 6 2.09 -10.94 4.63
N ARG A 7 1.21 -10.37 5.44
CA ARG A 7 -0.11 -10.93 5.76
C ARG A 7 -1.12 -9.84 6.04
N GLN A 8 -2.39 -10.22 6.06
CA GLN A 8 -3.49 -9.35 6.49
C GLN A 8 -3.18 -8.74 7.86
N GLY A 9 -3.40 -7.43 7.98
CA GLY A 9 -3.09 -6.64 9.17
C GLY A 9 -1.71 -5.98 9.18
N ASP A 10 -0.77 -6.45 8.35
CA ASP A 10 0.49 -5.73 8.12
C ASP A 10 0.23 -4.41 7.37
N ARG A 11 1.26 -3.56 7.25
CA ARG A 11 1.09 -2.22 6.70
C ARG A 11 1.81 -2.00 5.38
N ILE A 12 1.27 -1.07 4.59
CA ILE A 12 1.98 -0.40 3.51
C ILE A 12 2.19 1.05 3.93
N VAL A 13 3.43 1.53 3.88
CA VAL A 13 3.77 2.91 4.21
C VAL A 13 4.32 3.65 3.00
N ALA A 14 3.95 4.91 2.84
CA ALA A 14 4.45 5.78 1.77
C ALA A 14 4.34 7.26 2.16
N LEU A 15 4.88 8.12 1.31
CA LEU A 15 4.58 9.55 1.29
C LEU A 15 3.94 9.87 -0.06
N ASP A 16 2.61 9.97 -0.07
CA ASP A 16 1.83 10.25 -1.28
C ASP A 16 1.83 11.74 -1.58
N THR A 17 1.69 12.10 -2.85
CA THR A 17 1.51 13.48 -3.29
C THR A 17 0.12 13.66 -3.88
N HIS A 18 -0.62 14.64 -3.38
CA HIS A 18 -1.94 15.03 -3.90
C HIS A 18 -1.97 16.46 -4.39
N LEU A 19 -2.74 16.71 -5.45
CA LEU A 19 -3.00 18.06 -5.92
C LEU A 19 -4.12 18.69 -5.09
N VAL A 20 -3.81 19.83 -4.47
CA VAL A 20 -4.75 20.62 -3.70
C VAL A 20 -5.00 21.94 -4.43
N GLN A 21 -6.27 22.34 -4.54
CA GLN A 21 -6.70 23.65 -4.99
C GLN A 21 -6.84 24.59 -3.78
N PRO A 22 -5.94 25.58 -3.60
CA PRO A 22 -6.08 26.58 -2.55
C PRO A 22 -7.24 27.54 -2.82
N PRO A 23 -7.72 28.28 -1.80
CA PRO A 23 -8.72 29.33 -1.99
C PRO A 23 -8.23 30.45 -2.90
N GLY A 24 -9.13 31.00 -3.73
CA GLY A 24 -8.84 32.11 -4.65
C GLY A 24 -8.33 31.66 -6.03
N PRO A 25 -7.92 32.59 -6.89
CA PRO A 25 -7.54 32.31 -8.27
C PRO A 25 -6.07 31.82 -8.38
N THR A 26 -5.71 30.79 -7.62
CA THR A 26 -4.39 30.16 -7.64
C THR A 26 -4.42 28.83 -8.40
N SER A 27 -3.30 28.42 -8.99
CA SER A 27 -3.18 27.08 -9.57
C SER A 27 -3.12 25.98 -8.50
N PRO A 28 -3.53 24.74 -8.82
CA PRO A 28 -3.30 23.60 -7.94
C PRO A 28 -1.83 23.41 -7.57
N VAL A 29 -1.59 22.96 -6.34
CA VAL A 29 -0.25 22.70 -5.80
C VAL A 29 -0.12 21.25 -5.32
N PRO A 30 1.04 20.60 -5.52
CA PRO A 30 1.31 19.28 -4.97
C PRO A 30 1.59 19.37 -3.47
N VAL A 31 0.89 18.56 -2.68
CA VAL A 31 0.98 18.53 -1.22
C VAL A 31 1.26 17.09 -0.76
N PRO A 32 2.31 16.86 0.05
CA PRO A 32 2.65 15.53 0.55
C PRO A 32 1.68 15.09 1.67
N HIS A 33 1.28 13.83 1.65
CA HIS A 33 0.37 13.19 2.62
C HIS A 33 0.95 11.84 3.05
N PRO A 34 1.13 11.60 4.36
CA PRO A 34 1.56 10.29 4.84
C PRO A 34 0.51 9.22 4.52
N PHE A 35 0.95 8.11 3.94
CA PHE A 35 0.13 6.92 3.74
C PHE A 35 0.57 5.83 4.72
N SER A 36 -0.39 5.26 5.45
CA SER A 36 -0.19 4.11 6.34
C SER A 36 -1.40 3.20 6.22
N GLY A 37 -1.42 2.37 5.18
CA GLY A 37 -2.52 1.47 4.88
C GLY A 37 -2.40 0.10 5.55
N ILE A 38 -3.51 -0.45 6.01
CA ILE A 38 -3.59 -1.82 6.54
C ILE A 38 -3.91 -2.77 5.38
N ILE A 39 -3.12 -3.82 5.19
CA ILE A 39 -3.42 -4.88 4.21
C ILE A 39 -4.69 -5.62 4.65
N ASP A 40 -5.77 -5.45 3.90
CA ASP A 40 -7.12 -5.86 4.31
C ASP A 40 -7.94 -6.50 3.18
N GLY A 41 -7.43 -6.52 1.95
CA GLY A 41 -8.14 -7.06 0.81
C GLY A 41 -7.25 -7.84 -0.14
N ALA A 42 -7.87 -8.65 -1.00
CA ALA A 42 -7.21 -9.51 -1.98
C ALA A 42 -6.05 -10.35 -1.39
N VAL A 43 -6.20 -10.78 -0.13
CA VAL A 43 -5.31 -11.72 0.56
C VAL A 43 -5.75 -13.16 0.28
N SER A 44 -4.88 -14.12 0.59
CA SER A 44 -5.18 -15.55 0.45
C SER A 44 -6.40 -15.98 1.27
N ASN A 45 -7.23 -16.86 0.70
CA ASN A 45 -8.42 -17.40 1.37
C ASN A 45 -8.10 -18.60 2.26
N ASP A 46 -7.01 -19.33 1.99
CA ASP A 46 -6.70 -20.63 2.57
C ASP A 46 -5.29 -20.72 3.17
N VAL A 47 -4.32 -19.92 2.70
CA VAL A 47 -2.96 -19.89 3.25
C VAL A 47 -2.87 -18.83 4.35
N LYS A 48 -2.41 -19.28 5.54
CA LYS A 48 -2.20 -18.43 6.71
C LYS A 48 -0.72 -18.31 7.03
N ILE A 49 -0.29 -17.10 7.42
CA ILE A 49 1.06 -16.79 7.89
C ILE A 49 0.95 -16.24 9.31
N GLY A 50 1.47 -17.00 10.27
CA GLY A 50 1.34 -16.70 11.70
C GLY A 50 -0.11 -16.42 12.15
N GLY A 51 -1.08 -17.15 11.58
CA GLY A 51 -2.50 -17.07 11.91
C GLY A 51 -3.37 -16.13 11.07
N ALA A 52 -2.78 -15.21 10.29
CA ALA A 52 -3.54 -14.29 9.42
C ALA A 52 -3.42 -14.68 7.94
N SER A 53 -4.36 -14.27 7.09
CA SER A 53 -4.32 -14.56 5.64
C SER A 53 -3.06 -14.01 5.00
N ALA A 54 -2.37 -14.83 4.20
CA ALA A 54 -1.15 -14.42 3.51
C ALA A 54 -1.43 -13.33 2.47
N ALA A 55 -0.53 -12.35 2.36
CA ALA A 55 -0.58 -11.35 1.31
C ALA A 55 0.25 -11.80 0.09
N THR A 56 -0.19 -11.36 -1.08
CA THR A 56 0.43 -11.65 -2.37
C THR A 56 0.55 -10.37 -3.19
N VAL A 57 1.17 -10.46 -4.36
CA VAL A 57 0.90 -9.49 -5.42
C VAL A 57 -0.61 -9.39 -5.63
N ASP A 58 -1.08 -8.17 -5.90
CA ASP A 58 -2.47 -7.73 -5.95
C ASP A 58 -3.20 -7.60 -4.60
N SER A 59 -2.61 -8.00 -3.47
CA SER A 59 -3.23 -7.70 -2.17
C SER A 59 -3.34 -6.19 -1.99
N THR A 60 -4.47 -5.76 -1.40
CA THR A 60 -4.80 -4.34 -1.25
C THR A 60 -4.71 -3.89 0.19
N ALA A 61 -4.44 -2.60 0.38
CA ALA A 61 -4.49 -1.96 1.69
C ALA A 61 -5.36 -0.70 1.69
N THR A 62 -5.93 -0.38 2.85
CA THR A 62 -6.71 0.84 3.09
C THR A 62 -5.95 1.79 4.00
N ASN A 63 -5.71 3.02 3.53
CA ASN A 63 -5.05 4.07 4.31
C ASN A 63 -5.83 4.39 5.59
N THR A 64 -5.14 4.43 6.73
CA THR A 64 -5.76 4.74 8.02
C THR A 64 -4.83 5.64 8.87
N PRO A 65 -5.23 6.91 9.17
CA PRO A 65 -6.47 7.57 8.73
C PRO A 65 -6.48 7.86 7.22
N PRO A 66 -7.67 8.10 6.62
CA PRO A 66 -7.74 8.55 5.24
C PRO A 66 -7.13 9.95 5.08
N HIS A 67 -6.66 10.26 3.87
CA HIS A 67 -6.17 11.57 3.51
C HIS A 67 -7.25 12.63 3.70
N ILE A 68 -6.85 13.70 4.39
CA ILE A 68 -7.64 14.91 4.57
C ILE A 68 -6.96 16.04 3.81
N PRO A 69 -7.72 16.96 3.20
CA PRO A 69 -7.11 18.04 2.45
C PRO A 69 -6.43 19.04 3.40
N ILE A 70 -5.25 19.53 3.01
CA ILE A 70 -4.47 20.51 3.77
C ILE A 70 -4.34 21.79 2.92
N GLY A 71 -4.88 22.91 3.40
CA GLY A 71 -4.74 24.21 2.74
C GLY A 71 -5.67 24.46 1.54
N GLY A 72 -6.69 23.64 1.32
CA GLY A 72 -7.63 23.78 0.21
C GLY A 72 -8.55 22.57 0.07
N THR A 73 -8.98 22.27 -1.16
CA THR A 73 -9.71 21.03 -1.50
C THR A 73 -8.86 20.15 -2.40
N PHE A 74 -9.01 18.83 -2.32
CA PHE A 74 -8.39 17.94 -3.31
C PHE A 74 -8.92 18.26 -4.71
N VAL A 75 -8.02 18.28 -5.71
CA VAL A 75 -8.41 18.33 -7.13
C VAL A 75 -9.01 16.99 -7.53
N ASN A 76 -8.34 15.89 -7.17
CA ASN A 76 -8.84 14.54 -7.31
C ASN A 76 -9.03 13.92 -5.92
N PRO A 77 -10.23 13.44 -5.56
CA PRO A 77 -10.43 12.74 -4.30
C PRO A 77 -9.49 11.53 -4.15
N PRO A 78 -8.71 11.41 -3.06
CA PRO A 78 -7.79 10.29 -2.85
C PRO A 78 -8.55 8.98 -2.73
N SER A 79 -8.12 7.94 -3.45
CA SER A 79 -8.71 6.61 -3.30
C SER A 79 -8.44 5.99 -1.93
N ASN A 80 -7.35 6.41 -1.26
CA ASN A 80 -6.89 5.86 0.01
C ASN A 80 -6.62 4.34 -0.06
N LYS A 81 -6.22 3.86 -1.24
CA LYS A 81 -5.91 2.46 -1.48
C LYS A 81 -4.47 2.28 -1.92
N ALA A 82 -3.94 1.10 -1.59
CA ALA A 82 -2.71 0.61 -2.17
C ALA A 82 -2.88 -0.81 -2.71
N THR A 83 -2.04 -1.18 -3.67
CA THR A 83 -1.97 -2.54 -4.23
C THR A 83 -0.51 -2.98 -4.30
N ILE A 84 -0.19 -4.15 -3.76
CA ILE A 84 1.16 -4.71 -3.83
C ILE A 84 1.47 -5.13 -5.27
N VAL A 85 2.61 -4.68 -5.81
CA VAL A 85 3.01 -4.90 -7.20
C VAL A 85 4.29 -5.71 -7.37
N THR A 86 5.06 -5.94 -6.29
CA THR A 86 6.19 -6.88 -6.29
C THR A 86 6.01 -7.96 -5.24
N GLY A 87 6.69 -9.07 -5.42
CA GLY A 87 6.66 -10.22 -4.52
C GLY A 87 7.89 -11.09 -4.69
N SER A 88 7.87 -12.27 -4.07
CA SER A 88 8.89 -13.32 -4.26
C SER A 88 8.98 -13.77 -5.72
N ALA A 89 10.21 -14.01 -6.19
CA ALA A 89 10.48 -14.57 -7.51
C ALA A 89 10.27 -16.08 -7.57
N THR A 90 10.28 -16.77 -6.43
CA THR A 90 10.32 -18.24 -6.36
C THR A 90 9.20 -18.84 -5.53
N VAL A 91 8.58 -18.07 -4.64
CA VAL A 91 7.50 -18.54 -3.77
C VAL A 91 6.19 -17.93 -4.21
N THR A 92 5.25 -18.81 -4.55
CA THR A 92 3.88 -18.42 -4.87
C THR A 92 2.91 -18.91 -3.81
N ILE A 93 1.86 -18.12 -3.59
CA ILE A 93 0.71 -18.44 -2.75
C ILE A 93 -0.52 -18.28 -3.64
N ASN A 94 -1.32 -19.33 -3.75
CA ASN A 94 -2.45 -19.41 -4.69
C ASN A 94 -2.08 -18.98 -6.14
N GLY A 95 -0.89 -19.35 -6.60
CA GLY A 95 -0.41 -19.03 -7.95
C GLY A 95 0.09 -17.60 -8.14
N LYS A 96 0.09 -16.76 -7.10
CA LYS A 96 0.60 -15.39 -7.14
C LYS A 96 1.91 -15.27 -6.34
N ALA A 97 2.80 -14.39 -6.75
CA ALA A 97 4.03 -14.13 -5.99
C ALA A 97 3.69 -13.71 -4.54
N ALA A 98 4.30 -14.38 -3.56
CA ALA A 98 4.09 -14.08 -2.16
C ALA A 98 4.69 -12.72 -1.78
N ALA A 99 3.94 -11.87 -1.08
CA ALA A 99 4.42 -10.56 -0.67
C ALA A 99 5.28 -10.67 0.60
N ARG A 100 6.24 -9.76 0.74
CA ARG A 100 7.25 -9.74 1.80
C ARG A 100 7.51 -8.31 2.27
N ALA A 101 8.15 -8.18 3.43
CA ALA A 101 8.71 -6.91 3.86
C ALA A 101 9.66 -6.34 2.80
N GLY A 102 9.48 -5.06 2.48
CA GLY A 102 10.25 -4.36 1.44
C GLY A 102 9.68 -4.47 0.03
N ASP A 103 8.66 -5.30 -0.21
CA ASP A 103 8.00 -5.31 -1.51
C ASP A 103 7.24 -4.00 -1.77
N THR A 104 7.20 -3.60 -3.04
CA THR A 104 6.64 -2.33 -3.49
C THR A 104 5.14 -2.41 -3.65
N ALA A 105 4.46 -1.33 -3.30
CA ALA A 105 3.03 -1.14 -3.52
C ALA A 105 2.76 0.17 -4.26
N LYS A 106 1.77 0.13 -5.16
CA LYS A 106 1.19 1.31 -5.80
C LYS A 106 0.25 1.99 -4.81
N THR A 107 0.32 3.31 -4.68
CA THR A 107 -0.40 4.14 -3.69
C THR A 107 -1.03 5.36 -4.36
N CYS A 108 -2.03 5.99 -3.72
CA CYS A 108 -2.90 6.97 -4.36
C CYS A 108 -2.24 8.34 -4.53
N ASN A 109 -1.47 8.52 -5.59
CA ASN A 109 -0.79 9.76 -5.91
C ASN A 109 -1.51 10.48 -7.05
N ASP A 110 -1.31 11.79 -7.16
CA ASP A 110 -1.73 12.58 -8.31
C ASP A 110 -0.55 12.83 -9.28
N PRO A 111 -0.79 12.87 -10.60
CA PRO A 111 -2.09 12.67 -11.27
C PRO A 111 -2.47 11.19 -11.43
N VAL A 112 -1.57 10.27 -11.07
CA VAL A 112 -1.79 8.82 -11.16
C VAL A 112 -1.14 8.14 -9.96
N ASP A 113 -1.70 7.01 -9.54
CA ASP A 113 -1.10 6.18 -8.50
C ASP A 113 0.37 5.85 -8.82
N LEU A 114 1.23 5.82 -7.80
CA LEU A 114 2.68 5.61 -7.95
C LEU A 114 3.18 4.44 -7.09
N PRO A 115 4.19 3.66 -7.58
CA PRO A 115 4.79 2.54 -6.85
C PRO A 115 5.82 3.03 -5.82
N VAL A 116 5.40 3.88 -4.88
CA VAL A 116 6.24 4.47 -3.82
C VAL A 116 5.97 3.86 -2.44
N GLY A 117 4.95 3.00 -2.33
CA GLY A 117 4.63 2.31 -1.09
C GLY A 117 5.57 1.15 -0.82
N THR A 118 5.88 0.94 0.46
CA THR A 118 6.69 -0.19 0.93
C THR A 118 5.89 -1.03 1.92
N VAL A 119 5.87 -2.34 1.70
CA VAL A 119 5.28 -3.31 2.62
C VAL A 119 6.14 -3.41 3.88
N VAL A 120 5.52 -3.19 5.05
CA VAL A 120 6.11 -3.35 6.39
C VAL A 120 5.44 -4.54 7.05
N ALA A 121 6.16 -5.66 7.05
CA ALA A 121 5.74 -6.91 7.64
C ALA A 121 6.75 -7.38 8.69
N VAL A 122 6.25 -8.04 9.73
CA VAL A 122 7.07 -8.67 10.78
C VAL A 122 6.55 -10.07 11.05
N GLY A 123 7.46 -11.02 11.26
CA GLY A 123 7.08 -12.41 11.52
C GLY A 123 8.23 -13.38 11.47
N GLN A 124 7.94 -14.62 11.87
CA GLN A 124 8.91 -15.73 11.88
C GLN A 124 8.95 -16.49 10.55
N VAL A 125 7.92 -16.35 9.70
CA VAL A 125 7.90 -16.96 8.37
C VAL A 125 8.68 -16.06 7.43
N LEU A 126 9.79 -16.57 6.89
CA LEU A 126 10.65 -15.86 5.96
C LEU A 126 10.49 -16.45 4.56
N ILE A 127 10.28 -15.60 3.56
CA ILE A 127 10.14 -15.97 2.15
C ILE A 127 11.31 -15.40 1.35
N GLY A 128 11.90 -16.26 0.50
CA GLY A 128 13.01 -15.93 -0.41
C GLY A 128 12.62 -15.03 -1.57
#